data_AF-A0A316ZD26-F1
#
_entry.id   AF-A0A316ZD26-F1
#
_cell.length_a   1.000
_cell.length_b   1.000
_cell.length_c   1.000
_cell.angle_alpha   90.00
_cell.angle_beta   90.00
_cell.angle_gamma   90.00
#
_symmetry.space_group_name_H-M   'P 1'
#
loop_
_entity.id
_entity.type
_entity.pdbx_description
1 polymer ?
#
loop_
_entity_poly.entity_id
_entity_poly.type
_entity_poly.pdbx_seq_one_letter_code
_entity_poly.pdbx_strand_id
1 'polypeptide(L)'
;CKDKKCVPAGVLKIDEKCETSSSCESAYCGRSKCAAKQADGSACYKAAGCTSGICTDKKCVAKSVAPTPDPNPEPEPTPTPTPKPTEPTAPVDVKNNVSNKGHFESGTLEPEWESSQKVNLSSEDATAKDGTHYVIFDVPAGTPGTLSQDLPAPNPPPRRRDE
;
A
#
# COMPACT_ATOMS: atom_id res chain seq x y z
N CYS A 1 23.80 51.93 -12.84
CA CYS A 1 24.32 53.28 -12.57
C CYS A 1 23.27 54.03 -11.76
N LYS A 2 23.69 54.68 -10.65
CA LYS A 2 22.86 55.56 -9.80
C LYS A 2 23.63 56.86 -9.61
N ASP A 3 23.01 57.99 -9.92
CA ASP A 3 23.63 59.33 -9.87
C ASP A 3 24.96 59.41 -10.64
N LYS A 4 25.00 58.83 -11.85
CA LYS A 4 26.20 58.75 -12.71
C LYS A 4 27.38 57.95 -12.11
N LYS A 5 27.14 57.15 -11.06
CA LYS A 5 28.13 56.24 -10.46
C LYS A 5 27.79 54.77 -10.71
N CYS A 6 28.84 53.96 -10.91
CA CYS A 6 28.71 52.51 -10.98
C CYS A 6 28.18 51.98 -9.64
N VAL A 7 27.13 51.16 -9.70
CA VAL A 7 26.58 50.43 -8.55
C VAL A 7 26.62 48.94 -8.87
N PRO A 8 26.75 48.05 -7.86
CA PRO A 8 26.63 46.62 -8.07
C PRO A 8 25.30 46.28 -8.76
N ALA A 9 25.28 45.22 -9.57
CA ALA A 9 24.06 44.79 -10.26
C ALA A 9 23.02 44.26 -9.25
N GLY A 10 21.73 44.49 -9.52
CA GLY A 10 20.63 43.87 -8.78
C GLY A 10 20.36 44.38 -7.36
N VAL A 11 20.95 45.50 -6.94
CA VAL A 11 20.82 45.99 -5.54
C VAL A 11 19.72 47.03 -5.33
N LEU A 12 19.19 47.63 -6.39
CA LEU A 12 18.18 48.68 -6.28
C LEU A 12 16.76 48.07 -6.19
N LYS A 13 16.02 48.47 -5.17
CA LYS A 13 14.64 48.03 -4.92
C LYS A 13 13.65 48.75 -5.83
N ILE A 14 12.42 48.25 -5.88
CA ILE A 14 11.31 48.88 -6.60
C ILE A 14 11.16 50.37 -6.18
N ASP A 15 10.83 51.22 -7.15
CA ASP A 15 10.73 52.69 -7.08
C ASP A 15 12.04 53.47 -6.88
N GLU A 16 13.18 52.80 -6.67
CA GLU A 16 14.47 53.49 -6.64
C GLU A 16 14.88 53.98 -8.03
N LYS A 17 15.55 55.14 -8.08
CA LYS A 17 16.08 55.68 -9.33
C LYS A 17 17.10 54.71 -9.94
N CYS A 18 16.92 54.42 -11.21
CA CYS A 18 17.82 53.59 -11.98
C CYS A 18 18.13 54.23 -13.33
N GLU A 19 19.33 53.96 -13.82
CA GLU A 19 19.72 54.31 -15.19
C GLU A 19 19.73 53.07 -16.10
N THR A 20 20.01 51.88 -15.54
CA THR A 20 20.04 50.62 -16.28
C THR A 20 19.23 49.54 -15.57
N SER A 21 18.57 48.69 -16.36
CA SER A 21 17.76 47.57 -15.85
C SER A 21 18.55 46.63 -14.95
N SER A 22 19.84 46.40 -15.25
CA SER A 22 20.71 45.53 -14.46
C SER A 22 21.02 46.06 -13.06
N SER A 23 20.73 47.33 -12.77
CA SER A 23 20.92 47.89 -11.42
C SER A 23 19.77 47.52 -10.48
N CYS A 24 18.61 47.15 -11.03
CA CYS A 24 17.40 46.82 -10.28
C CYS A 24 17.38 45.34 -9.91
N GLU A 25 16.94 45.02 -8.70
CA GLU A 25 16.65 43.65 -8.26
C GLU A 25 15.61 42.98 -9.19
N SER A 26 14.62 43.76 -9.64
CA SER A 26 13.62 43.32 -10.61
C SER A 26 14.17 43.09 -12.03
N ALA A 27 15.45 43.41 -12.25
CA ALA A 27 16.09 43.46 -13.57
C ALA A 27 15.33 44.34 -14.58
N TYR A 28 14.52 45.30 -14.13
CA TYR A 28 13.77 46.21 -14.99
C TYR A 28 13.80 47.66 -14.48
N CYS A 29 14.36 48.54 -15.32
CA CYS A 29 14.35 49.98 -15.13
C CYS A 29 13.32 50.63 -16.07
N GLY A 30 12.16 50.99 -15.52
CA GLY A 30 11.05 51.62 -16.23
C GLY A 30 10.88 53.08 -15.83
N ARG A 31 10.85 54.00 -16.80
CA ARG A 31 10.69 55.45 -16.54
C ARG A 31 11.68 55.99 -15.49
N SER A 32 12.93 55.54 -15.56
CA SER A 32 14.03 55.91 -14.65
C SER A 32 13.85 55.46 -13.20
N LYS A 33 12.95 54.51 -12.93
CA LYS A 33 12.78 53.85 -11.64
C LYS A 33 12.73 52.34 -11.78
N CYS A 34 13.23 51.62 -10.78
CA CYS A 34 13.10 50.17 -10.75
C CYS A 34 11.63 49.82 -10.61
N ALA A 35 11.14 48.96 -11.50
CA ALA A 35 9.72 48.61 -11.55
C ALA A 35 9.55 47.10 -11.60
N ALA A 36 8.39 46.62 -11.16
CA ALA A 36 8.05 45.22 -11.29
C ALA A 36 7.88 44.85 -12.77
N LYS A 37 8.23 43.60 -13.11
CA LYS A 37 7.91 43.05 -14.43
C LYS A 37 6.41 42.80 -14.52
N GLN A 38 5.86 43.06 -15.69
CA GLN A 38 4.44 43.01 -15.97
C GLN A 38 4.07 41.67 -16.61
N ALA A 39 2.88 41.18 -16.28
CA ALA A 39 2.32 39.96 -16.85
C ALA A 39 1.88 40.14 -18.31
N ASP A 40 1.63 39.03 -19.00
CA ASP A 40 1.13 39.02 -20.37
C ASP A 40 -0.16 39.84 -20.51
N GLY A 41 -0.33 40.53 -21.64
CA GLY A 41 -1.41 41.47 -21.93
C GLY A 41 -1.23 42.89 -21.38
N SER A 42 -0.32 43.07 -20.41
CA SER A 42 -0.04 44.37 -19.79
C SER A 42 0.69 45.32 -20.74
N ALA A 43 0.46 46.63 -20.59
CA ALA A 43 1.17 47.62 -21.39
C ALA A 43 2.67 47.62 -21.07
N CYS A 44 3.53 47.54 -22.07
CA CYS A 44 4.98 47.49 -21.89
C CYS A 44 5.69 48.58 -22.70
N TYR A 45 6.82 49.02 -22.17
CA TYR A 45 7.72 49.95 -22.87
C TYR A 45 8.99 49.27 -23.38
N LYS A 46 9.45 48.20 -22.72
CA LYS A 46 10.63 47.41 -23.08
C LYS A 46 10.37 45.94 -22.80
N ALA A 47 10.97 45.07 -23.59
CA ALA A 47 10.99 43.62 -23.40
C ALA A 47 11.37 43.20 -21.97
N ALA A 48 12.40 43.84 -21.39
CA ALA A 48 12.85 43.58 -20.01
C ALA A 48 11.78 43.85 -18.94
N GLY A 49 10.76 44.65 -19.26
CA GLY A 49 9.63 44.94 -18.38
C GLY A 49 8.54 43.89 -18.40
N CYS A 50 8.62 42.88 -19.27
CA CYS A 50 7.66 41.78 -19.32
C CYS A 50 8.24 40.55 -18.63
N THR A 51 7.40 39.80 -17.92
CA THR A 51 7.79 38.49 -17.34
C THR A 51 8.24 37.51 -18.42
N SER A 52 7.59 37.54 -19.58
CA SER A 52 7.95 36.77 -20.78
C SER A 52 9.26 37.23 -21.44
N GLY A 53 9.72 38.44 -21.14
CA GLY A 53 10.82 39.09 -21.85
C GLY A 53 10.44 39.58 -23.26
N ILE A 54 9.16 39.62 -23.62
CA ILE A 54 8.71 39.99 -24.97
C ILE A 54 7.68 41.13 -24.88
N CYS A 55 7.94 42.22 -25.62
CA CYS A 55 7.08 43.39 -25.71
C CYS A 55 6.78 43.68 -27.18
N THR A 56 5.55 43.42 -27.61
CA THR A 56 5.08 43.58 -29.00
C THR A 56 3.85 44.46 -29.00
N ASP A 57 3.76 45.45 -29.91
CA ASP A 57 2.65 46.42 -29.98
C ASP A 57 2.34 47.10 -28.63
N LYS A 58 3.40 47.41 -27.87
CA LYS A 58 3.33 47.99 -26.52
C LYS A 58 2.57 47.11 -25.51
N LYS A 59 2.48 45.80 -25.74
CA LYS A 59 1.92 44.81 -24.81
C LYS A 59 2.89 43.67 -24.54
N CYS A 60 2.94 43.22 -23.29
CA CYS A 60 3.64 41.99 -22.94
C CYS A 60 2.91 40.82 -23.61
N VAL A 61 3.65 39.97 -24.29
CA VAL A 61 3.08 38.79 -24.94
C VAL A 61 3.74 37.55 -24.38
N ALA A 62 2.97 36.47 -24.30
CA ALA A 62 3.47 35.20 -23.80
C ALA A 62 4.67 34.74 -24.66
N LYS A 63 5.71 34.25 -23.99
CA LYS A 63 6.78 33.55 -24.67
C LYS A 63 6.20 32.23 -25.16
N SER A 64 6.15 32.05 -26.47
CA SER A 64 5.69 30.79 -27.07
C SER A 64 6.53 29.64 -26.53
N VAL A 65 5.94 28.82 -25.66
CA VAL A 65 6.51 27.56 -25.27
C VAL A 65 6.18 26.58 -26.39
N ALA A 66 7.21 26.06 -27.05
CA ALA A 66 7.01 24.90 -27.91
C ALA A 66 6.37 23.80 -27.06
N PRO A 67 5.37 23.06 -27.58
CA PRO A 67 4.83 21.92 -26.84
C PRO A 67 6.00 20.98 -26.56
N THR A 68 6.30 20.77 -25.28
CA THR A 68 7.16 19.68 -24.85
C THR A 68 6.57 18.39 -25.42
N PRO A 69 7.36 17.52 -26.08
CA PRO A 69 6.86 16.20 -26.44
C PRO A 69 6.40 15.52 -25.17
N ASP A 70 5.20 14.93 -25.25
CA ASP A 70 4.59 14.16 -24.17
C ASP A 70 5.62 13.13 -23.65
N PRO A 71 5.85 13.02 -22.33
CA PRO A 71 6.68 11.96 -21.80
C PRO A 71 6.07 10.62 -22.22
N ASN A 72 6.80 9.89 -23.06
CA ASN A 72 6.49 8.52 -23.44
C ASN A 72 5.94 7.76 -22.22
N PRO A 73 4.74 7.15 -22.28
CA PRO A 73 4.15 6.51 -21.13
C PRO A 73 5.12 5.49 -20.57
N GLU A 74 5.41 5.65 -19.28
CA GLU A 74 6.20 4.69 -18.52
C GLU A 74 5.50 3.33 -18.62
N PRO A 75 6.24 2.23 -18.92
CA PRO A 75 5.63 0.92 -19.00
C PRO A 75 4.92 0.62 -17.68
N GLU A 76 3.65 0.23 -17.80
CA GLU A 76 2.82 -0.14 -16.66
C GLU A 76 3.56 -1.19 -15.81
N PRO A 77 3.62 -1.01 -14.47
CA PRO A 77 4.30 -1.96 -13.62
C PRO A 77 3.68 -3.34 -13.82
N THR A 78 4.51 -4.32 -14.15
CA THR A 78 4.09 -5.72 -14.25
C THR A 78 3.40 -6.10 -12.94
N PRO A 79 2.20 -6.70 -12.97
CA PRO A 79 1.51 -7.09 -11.75
C PRO A 79 2.44 -7.97 -10.93
N THR A 80 2.75 -7.53 -9.71
CA THR A 80 3.47 -8.35 -8.75
C THR A 80 2.60 -9.59 -8.51
N PRO A 81 3.16 -10.82 -8.58
CA PRO A 81 2.36 -12.00 -8.30
C PRO A 81 1.75 -11.86 -6.90
N THR A 82 0.42 -11.83 -6.85
CA THR A 82 -0.31 -11.92 -5.59
C THR A 82 0.18 -13.19 -4.89
N PRO A 83 0.63 -13.12 -3.62
CA PRO A 83 1.00 -14.34 -2.90
C PRO A 83 -0.20 -15.28 -2.95
N LYS A 84 0.03 -16.48 -3.49
CA LYS A 84 -0.98 -17.55 -3.47
C LYS A 84 -1.42 -17.70 -2.01
N PRO A 85 -2.73 -17.70 -1.72
CA PRO A 85 -3.23 -17.98 -0.38
C PRO A 85 -2.51 -19.22 0.16
N THR A 86 -1.81 -19.06 1.28
CA THR A 86 -1.24 -20.21 1.98
C THR A 86 -2.43 -21.02 2.46
N GLU A 87 -2.64 -22.16 1.82
CA GLU A 87 -3.66 -23.11 2.22
C GLU A 87 -3.44 -23.43 3.70
N PRO A 88 -4.50 -23.38 4.54
CA PRO A 88 -4.35 -23.71 5.95
C PRO A 88 -3.70 -25.08 6.06
N THR A 89 -2.65 -25.17 6.87
CA THR A 89 -1.99 -26.44 7.13
C THR A 89 -3.02 -27.37 7.75
N ALA A 90 -3.21 -28.55 7.15
CA ALA A 90 -4.13 -29.55 7.68
C ALA A 90 -3.79 -29.81 9.16
N PRO A 91 -4.80 -29.90 10.05
CA PRO A 91 -4.56 -30.21 11.46
C PRO A 91 -3.87 -31.57 11.57
N VAL A 92 -2.90 -31.65 12.48
CA VAL A 92 -2.10 -32.84 12.72
C VAL A 92 -2.35 -33.39 14.12
N ASP A 93 -2.28 -34.70 14.26
CA ASP A 93 -2.29 -35.35 15.56
C ASP A 93 -1.11 -34.89 16.41
N VAL A 94 -1.40 -34.16 17.50
CA VAL A 94 -0.39 -33.70 18.44
C VAL A 94 0.06 -34.88 19.30
N LYS A 95 1.37 -35.14 19.33
CA LYS A 95 1.98 -36.12 20.23
C LYS A 95 1.62 -35.80 21.69
N ASN A 96 1.05 -36.77 22.41
CA ASN A 96 0.48 -36.66 23.77
C ASN A 96 -0.94 -36.10 23.87
N ASN A 97 -1.67 -35.94 22.75
CA ASN A 97 -3.13 -35.83 22.84
C ASN A 97 -3.71 -37.16 23.36
N VAL A 98 -4.80 -37.07 24.12
CA VAL A 98 -5.49 -38.24 24.67
C VAL A 98 -6.23 -38.99 23.56
N SER A 99 -6.79 -38.29 22.59
CA SER A 99 -7.49 -38.90 21.45
C SER A 99 -6.57 -39.08 20.25
N ASN A 100 -6.73 -40.19 19.54
CA ASN A 100 -6.07 -40.45 18.25
C ASN A 100 -6.96 -39.93 17.12
N LYS A 101 -6.42 -39.19 16.14
CA LYS A 101 -7.19 -38.68 14.99
C LYS A 101 -8.45 -37.89 15.39
N GLY A 102 -8.37 -37.14 16.49
CA GLY A 102 -9.49 -36.36 17.02
C GLY A 102 -9.89 -35.15 16.17
N HIS A 103 -9.11 -34.85 15.13
CA HIS A 103 -9.40 -33.79 14.16
C HIS A 103 -10.25 -34.28 12.97
N PHE A 104 -10.55 -35.57 12.88
CA PHE A 104 -11.46 -36.18 11.89
C PHE A 104 -11.10 -36.00 10.40
N GLU A 105 -9.93 -35.47 10.07
CA GLU A 105 -9.49 -35.28 8.67
C GLU A 105 -9.05 -36.59 7.97
N SER A 106 -9.14 -37.74 8.63
CA SER A 106 -8.83 -39.04 8.02
C SER A 106 -9.85 -39.48 6.96
N GLY A 107 -11.01 -38.82 6.87
CA GLY A 107 -12.09 -39.20 5.95
C GLY A 107 -12.83 -40.47 6.36
N THR A 108 -12.42 -41.11 7.45
CA THR A 108 -13.04 -42.31 8.02
C THR A 108 -12.99 -42.25 9.55
N LEU A 109 -14.01 -42.82 10.19
CA LEU A 109 -14.08 -43.03 11.64
C LEU A 109 -13.48 -44.37 12.05
N GLU A 110 -13.63 -45.40 11.22
CA GLU A 110 -13.05 -46.71 11.48
C GLU A 110 -11.56 -46.75 11.06
N PRO A 111 -10.72 -47.50 11.79
CA PRO A 111 -11.02 -48.31 13.00
C PRO A 111 -10.94 -47.53 14.32
N GLU A 112 -10.53 -46.26 14.31
CA GLU A 112 -10.17 -45.55 15.54
C GLU A 112 -11.35 -45.11 16.41
N TRP A 113 -12.54 -44.97 15.82
CA TRP A 113 -13.74 -44.50 16.50
C TRP A 113 -14.88 -45.50 16.37
N GLU A 114 -15.46 -45.86 17.51
CA GLU A 114 -16.67 -46.67 17.60
C GLU A 114 -17.83 -45.80 18.08
N SER A 115 -19.00 -45.97 17.44
CA SER A 115 -20.20 -45.22 17.80
C SER A 115 -21.30 -46.15 18.25
N SER A 116 -22.03 -45.75 19.29
CA SER A 116 -23.18 -46.53 19.77
C SER A 116 -24.46 -46.27 18.96
N GLN A 117 -24.41 -45.32 18.02
CA GLN A 117 -25.55 -44.86 17.23
C GLN A 117 -25.08 -44.39 15.85
N LYS A 118 -26.03 -44.05 14.97
CA LYS A 118 -25.70 -43.49 13.66
C LYS A 118 -24.96 -42.17 13.79
N VAL A 119 -23.72 -42.16 13.32
CA VAL A 119 -22.87 -40.98 13.18
C VAL A 119 -22.48 -40.84 11.71
N ASN A 120 -22.35 -39.60 11.25
CA ASN A 120 -21.86 -39.30 9.91
C ASN A 120 -20.65 -38.39 10.00
N LEU A 121 -19.66 -38.62 9.14
CA LEU A 121 -18.57 -37.69 8.93
C LEU A 121 -18.97 -36.72 7.82
N SER A 122 -18.81 -35.41 8.07
CA SER A 122 -19.13 -34.36 7.11
C SER A 122 -17.97 -33.40 6.94
N SER A 123 -17.86 -32.83 5.74
CA SER A 123 -17.00 -31.69 5.41
C SER A 123 -17.73 -30.60 4.61
N GLU A 124 -19.07 -30.70 4.53
CA GLU A 124 -19.89 -29.82 3.68
C GLU A 124 -20.07 -28.42 4.27
N ASP A 125 -20.02 -28.27 5.60
CA ASP A 125 -20.19 -27.00 6.30
C ASP A 125 -18.94 -26.64 7.09
N ALA A 126 -18.46 -25.40 6.96
CA ALA A 126 -17.25 -24.89 7.63
C ALA A 126 -17.43 -24.64 9.16
N THR A 127 -18.27 -25.42 9.83
CA THR A 127 -18.50 -25.34 11.28
C THR A 127 -17.52 -26.21 12.08
N ALA A 128 -16.63 -26.94 11.40
CA ALA A 128 -15.54 -27.65 12.02
C ALA A 128 -14.73 -26.70 12.93
N LYS A 129 -14.49 -27.13 14.16
CA LYS A 129 -13.74 -26.33 15.14
C LYS A 129 -12.26 -26.17 14.74
N ASP A 130 -11.73 -27.19 14.09
CA ASP A 130 -10.39 -27.28 13.53
C ASP A 130 -10.49 -28.17 12.27
N GLY A 131 -9.70 -27.86 11.24
CA GLY A 131 -9.78 -28.55 9.95
C GLY A 131 -11.07 -28.29 9.16
N THR A 132 -11.46 -29.27 8.35
CA THR A 132 -12.61 -29.25 7.45
C THR A 132 -13.67 -30.31 7.80
N HIS A 133 -13.29 -31.35 8.53
CA HIS A 133 -14.15 -32.48 8.86
C HIS A 133 -14.69 -32.40 10.30
N TYR A 134 -15.90 -32.89 10.48
CA TYR A 134 -16.55 -32.99 11.78
C TYR A 134 -17.55 -34.14 11.81
N VAL A 135 -17.92 -34.58 13.02
CA VAL A 135 -18.86 -35.69 13.23
C VAL A 135 -20.24 -35.16 13.59
N ILE A 136 -21.26 -35.73 12.97
CA ILE A 136 -22.67 -35.43 13.20
C ILE A 136 -23.33 -36.66 13.83
N PHE A 137 -23.94 -36.49 15.00
CA PHE A 137 -24.85 -37.49 15.56
C PHE A 137 -26.21 -37.36 14.88
N ASP A 138 -26.56 -38.33 14.04
CA ASP A 138 -27.85 -38.41 13.35
C ASP A 138 -28.79 -39.32 14.14
N VAL A 139 -29.18 -38.85 15.32
CA VAL A 139 -29.97 -39.61 16.29
C VAL A 139 -31.20 -38.82 16.74
N PRO A 140 -32.32 -39.48 17.09
CA PRO A 140 -33.51 -38.80 17.59
C PRO A 140 -33.23 -38.02 18.88
N ALA A 141 -33.85 -36.84 19.01
CA ALA A 141 -33.73 -35.99 20.20
C ALA A 141 -34.07 -36.77 21.49
N GLY A 142 -33.23 -36.63 22.51
CA GLY A 142 -33.36 -37.35 23.78
C GLY A 142 -32.76 -38.75 23.80
N THR A 143 -32.19 -39.24 22.68
CA THR A 143 -31.50 -40.53 22.64
C THR A 143 -30.02 -40.34 22.99
N PRO A 144 -29.50 -40.98 24.05
CA PRO A 144 -28.08 -40.94 24.33
C PRO A 144 -27.30 -41.69 23.24
N GLY A 145 -26.15 -41.15 22.87
CA GLY A 145 -25.21 -41.78 21.95
C GLY A 145 -23.78 -41.48 22.40
N THR A 146 -22.88 -42.42 22.13
CA THR A 146 -21.44 -42.25 22.39
C THR A 146 -20.65 -42.34 21.10
N LEU A 147 -19.54 -41.63 21.08
CA LEU A 147 -18.46 -41.79 20.13
C LEU A 147 -17.19 -42.01 20.97
N SER A 148 -16.58 -43.17 20.84
CA SER A 148 -15.57 -43.67 21.77
C SER A 148 -14.33 -44.17 21.02
N GLN A 149 -13.18 -44.14 21.69
CA GLN A 149 -11.96 -44.78 21.20
C GLN A 149 -11.42 -45.70 22.28
N ASP A 150 -10.88 -46.84 21.85
CA ASP A 150 -10.02 -47.63 22.71
C ASP A 150 -8.59 -47.06 22.66
N LEU A 151 -8.11 -46.59 23.82
CA LEU A 151 -6.77 -46.01 23.94
C LEU A 151 -5.85 -47.06 24.57
N PRO A 152 -4.64 -47.27 24.02
CA PRO A 152 -3.72 -48.25 24.58
C PRO A 152 -3.39 -47.88 26.03
N ALA A 153 -3.49 -48.86 26.93
CA ALA A 153 -3.11 -48.67 28.32
C ALA A 153 -1.66 -48.16 28.40
N PRO A 154 -1.35 -47.21 29.30
CA PRO A 154 0.03 -46.82 29.53
C PRO A 154 0.84 -48.06 29.93
N ASN A 155 2.07 -48.19 29.41
CA ASN A 155 2.94 -49.29 29.76
C ASN A 155 3.01 -49.42 31.29
N PRO A 156 2.82 -50.64 31.86
CA PRO A 156 2.91 -50.81 33.29
C PRO A 156 4.29 -50.35 33.76
N PRO A 157 4.39 -49.70 34.94
CA PRO A 157 5.67 -49.29 35.47
C PRO A 157 6.59 -50.51 35.58
N PRO A 158 7.91 -50.36 35.32
CA PRO A 158 8.83 -51.47 35.44
C PRO A 158 8.69 -52.07 36.84
N ARG A 159 8.38 -53.38 36.91
CA ARG A 159 8.34 -54.08 38.20
C ARG A 159 9.71 -53.90 38.83
N ARG A 160 9.77 -53.44 40.09
CA ARG A 160 11.03 -53.52 40.85
C ARG A 160 11.46 -54.98 40.78
N ARG A 161 12.71 -55.20 40.37
CA ARG A 161 13.32 -56.51 40.42
C ARG A 161 13.46 -56.80 41.91
N ASP A 162 12.54 -57.55 42.49
CA ASP A 162 12.70 -58.08 43.84
C ASP A 162 13.97 -58.95 43.81
N GLU A 163 14.91 -58.59 44.68
CA GLU A 163 16.28 -59.14 44.80
C GLU A 163 16.27 -60.58 45.33
#